data_AF-T2J3U4-F1
#
_entry.id   AF-T2J3U4-F1
#
_cell.length_a   1.000
_cell.length_b   1.000
_cell.length_c   1.000
_cell.angle_alpha   90.00
_cell.angle_beta   90.00
_cell.angle_gamma   90.00
#
_symmetry.space_group_name_H-M   'P 1'
#
loop_
_entity.id
_entity.type
_entity.pdbx_description
1 polymer ?
#
loop_
_entity_poly.entity_id
_entity_poly.type
_entity_poly.pdbx_seq_one_letter_code
_entity_poly.pdbx_strand_id
1 'polypeptide(L)'
;MLVKYKDKKYIISIDYSIFAIREIQDLDNLHSVEVLKRILLKEIAYLRKKSVFASLGLDSKTPKINLSESLASYYKAFITKDKESMKMIQAGSYAYSFYCFLQSQNLLEDQESVNINIFGYSDRGISSLTLTNTEEHINILKTCYHIYTNAREEELPTAREKSLTKIKRQAAKSFTNGKEFFNELMETKNNNKPIHSLTHTEIVDNFLSPIDTIPTEISNNLKLDPKLDLRNAHKELIQRELESDKHYLFLTGNPGIGKTTAITEFLKQPKILDEGFLFFILVHEYKLT
;
A
#
# COMPACT_ATOMS: atom_id res chain seq x y z
N MET A 1 24.00 15.61 -5.12
CA MET A 1 25.06 16.39 -4.43
C MET A 1 25.70 15.52 -3.36
N LEU A 2 27.02 15.58 -3.20
CA LEU A 2 27.75 14.94 -2.10
C LEU A 2 28.17 16.01 -1.08
N VAL A 3 27.88 15.77 0.20
CA VAL A 3 28.26 16.65 1.30
C VAL A 3 29.00 15.82 2.35
N LYS A 4 30.13 16.32 2.85
CA LYS A 4 30.83 15.72 4.00
C LYS A 4 30.54 16.56 5.24
N TYR A 5 30.04 15.94 6.30
CA TYR A 5 29.86 16.57 7.59
C TYR A 5 30.39 15.65 8.69
N LYS A 6 31.43 16.12 9.40
CA LYS A 6 32.26 15.29 10.28
C LYS A 6 32.79 14.07 9.50
N ASP A 7 32.70 12.87 10.07
CA ASP A 7 33.16 11.61 9.49
C ASP A 7 32.07 10.89 8.69
N LYS A 8 31.03 11.61 8.24
CA LYS A 8 29.93 11.05 7.45
C LYS A 8 29.78 11.77 6.12
N LYS A 9 29.53 10.99 5.08
CA LYS A 9 29.15 11.48 3.76
C LYS A 9 27.64 11.39 3.57
N TYR A 10 27.10 12.39 2.89
CA TYR A 10 25.69 12.53 2.59
C TYR A 10 25.51 12.73 1.10
N ILE A 11 24.78 11.84 0.46
CA ILE A 11 24.28 12.02 -0.89
C ILE A 11 22.88 12.61 -0.78
N ILE A 12 22.64 13.73 -1.45
CA ILE A 12 21.35 14.39 -1.51
C ILE A 12 20.91 14.42 -2.98
N SER A 13 19.73 13.85 -3.24
CA SER A 13 19.08 13.84 -4.56
C SER A 13 17.69 14.44 -4.43
N ILE A 14 17.42 15.49 -5.20
CA ILE A 14 16.14 16.21 -5.18
C ILE A 14 15.64 16.27 -6.62
N ASP A 15 14.44 15.76 -6.86
CA ASP A 15 13.71 15.97 -8.10
C ASP A 15 12.54 16.92 -7.84
N TYR A 16 12.59 18.10 -8.47
CA TYR A 16 11.75 19.24 -8.14
C TYR A 16 10.77 19.57 -9.27
N SER A 17 9.50 19.76 -8.91
CA SER A 17 8.44 20.06 -9.87
C SER A 17 7.33 20.90 -9.24
N ILE A 18 7.65 22.15 -8.89
CA ILE A 18 6.68 23.17 -8.47
C ILE A 18 6.28 24.03 -9.67
N PHE A 19 4.97 24.13 -9.91
CA PHE A 19 4.38 24.97 -10.97
C PHE A 19 3.41 26.02 -10.43
N ALA A 20 2.89 25.87 -9.19
CA ALA A 20 1.86 26.75 -8.64
C ALA A 20 2.30 28.22 -8.54
N ILE A 21 3.59 28.47 -8.29
CA ILE A 21 4.13 29.85 -8.15
C ILE A 21 4.16 30.59 -9.49
N ARG A 22 4.39 29.89 -10.62
CA ARG A 22 4.36 30.50 -11.96
C ARG A 22 2.94 30.90 -12.36
N GLU A 23 1.95 30.05 -12.11
CA GLU A 23 0.56 30.35 -12.46
C GLU A 23 0.00 31.58 -11.72
N ILE A 24 0.50 31.88 -10.51
CA ILE A 24 0.13 33.09 -9.75
C ILE A 24 0.79 34.35 -10.30
N GLN A 25 2.02 34.24 -10.80
CA GLN A 25 2.76 35.36 -11.39
C GLN A 25 2.23 35.75 -12.78
N ASP A 26 1.69 34.79 -13.53
CA ASP A 26 1.13 34.98 -14.87
C ASP A 26 -0.34 35.47 -14.86
N LEU A 27 -0.89 35.85 -13.69
CA LEU A 27 -2.28 36.29 -13.55
C LEU A 27 -2.39 37.82 -13.51
N ASP A 28 -2.90 38.38 -14.62
CA ASP A 28 -3.07 39.83 -14.83
C ASP A 28 -4.10 40.49 -13.89
N ASN A 29 -4.95 39.75 -13.17
CA ASN A 29 -5.99 40.36 -12.33
C ASN A 29 -6.39 39.53 -11.10
N LEU A 30 -5.62 39.70 -10.02
CA LEU A 30 -5.91 39.13 -8.70
C LEU A 30 -7.10 39.80 -7.98
N HIS A 31 -7.71 40.84 -8.55
CA HIS A 31 -8.85 41.55 -7.96
C HIS A 31 -10.22 41.02 -8.42
N SER A 32 -10.28 40.09 -9.39
CA SER A 32 -11.53 39.44 -9.77
C SER A 32 -11.84 38.24 -8.87
N VAL A 33 -13.00 38.30 -8.21
CA VAL A 33 -13.51 37.22 -7.35
C VAL A 33 -13.74 35.94 -8.14
N GLU A 34 -14.16 36.04 -9.40
CA GLU A 34 -14.39 34.89 -10.30
C GLU A 34 -13.07 34.20 -10.68
N VAL A 35 -12.03 35.00 -10.94
CA VAL A 35 -10.68 34.48 -11.21
C VAL A 35 -10.13 33.76 -9.97
N LEU A 36 -10.22 34.38 -8.79
CA LEU A 36 -9.81 33.77 -7.52
C LEU A 36 -10.58 32.48 -7.22
N LYS A 37 -11.90 32.47 -7.41
CA LYS A 37 -12.75 31.28 -7.21
C LYS A 37 -12.35 30.15 -8.15
N ARG A 38 -12.07 30.45 -9.43
CA ARG A 38 -11.61 29.46 -10.41
C ARG A 38 -10.26 28.86 -10.01
N ILE A 39 -9.32 29.67 -9.55
CA ILE A 39 -8.01 29.21 -9.07
C ILE A 39 -8.18 28.31 -7.84
N LEU A 40 -8.96 28.76 -6.84
CA LEU A 40 -9.24 27.97 -5.64
C LEU A 40 -9.88 26.62 -5.98
N LEU A 41 -10.87 26.59 -6.88
CA LEU A 41 -11.50 25.33 -7.31
C LEU A 41 -10.52 24.42 -8.06
N LYS A 42 -9.63 24.99 -8.89
CA LYS A 42 -8.57 24.25 -9.59
C LYS A 42 -7.60 23.64 -8.57
N GLU A 43 -7.17 24.41 -7.57
CA GLU A 43 -6.29 23.94 -6.49
C GLU A 43 -6.96 22.88 -5.62
N ILE A 44 -8.21 23.08 -5.21
CA ILE A 44 -8.97 22.06 -4.45
C ILE A 44 -9.09 20.77 -5.27
N ALA A 45 -9.43 20.86 -6.56
CA ALA A 45 -9.51 19.69 -7.44
C ALA A 45 -8.13 19.04 -7.68
N TYR A 46 -7.05 19.82 -7.64
CA TYR A 46 -5.69 19.36 -7.78
C TYR A 46 -5.18 18.65 -6.51
N LEU A 47 -5.48 19.20 -5.32
CA LEU A 47 -5.22 18.60 -4.01
C LEU A 47 -6.05 17.32 -3.79
N ARG A 48 -7.30 17.26 -4.27
CA ARG A 48 -8.12 16.04 -4.22
C ARG A 48 -7.59 14.90 -5.09
N LYS A 49 -6.70 15.19 -6.05
CA LYS A 49 -6.02 14.17 -6.87
C LYS A 49 -4.76 13.62 -6.22
N LYS A 50 -4.43 14.02 -4.98
CA LYS A 50 -3.33 13.43 -4.21
C LYS A 50 -3.50 11.93 -4.13
N SER A 51 -2.41 11.22 -4.42
CA SER A 51 -2.35 9.77 -4.22
C SER A 51 -2.40 9.46 -2.72
N VAL A 52 -2.78 8.24 -2.35
CA VAL A 52 -2.60 7.72 -0.98
C VAL A 52 -1.12 7.77 -0.53
N PHE A 53 -0.20 7.91 -1.48
CA PHE A 53 1.24 8.07 -1.26
C PHE A 53 1.72 9.52 -1.16
N ALA A 54 0.83 10.53 -1.25
CA ALA A 54 1.20 11.95 -1.21
C ALA A 54 1.76 12.43 0.14
N SER A 55 1.71 11.57 1.17
CA SER A 55 2.31 11.79 2.49
C SER A 55 3.24 10.65 2.90
N LEU A 56 3.75 9.89 1.91
CA LEU A 56 4.74 8.84 2.15
C LEU A 56 6.08 9.48 2.54
N GLY A 57 6.22 9.77 3.83
CA GLY A 57 7.49 10.07 4.48
C GLY A 57 8.03 8.79 5.09
N LEU A 58 9.15 8.30 4.55
CA LEU A 58 9.75 7.05 5.01
C LEU A 58 11.04 7.36 5.71
N ASP A 59 10.88 7.78 6.96
CA ASP A 59 11.98 8.02 7.88
C ASP A 59 12.09 6.82 8.82
N SER A 60 12.51 5.69 8.25
CA SER A 60 12.69 4.43 8.96
C SER A 60 14.14 4.03 8.84
N LYS A 61 14.79 3.70 9.96
CA LYS A 61 16.18 3.19 9.98
C LYS A 61 16.36 1.91 9.15
N THR A 62 15.26 1.20 8.87
CA THR A 62 15.15 0.02 8.03
C THR A 62 13.82 0.11 7.27
N PRO A 63 13.72 0.83 6.14
CA PRO A 63 12.51 0.88 5.36
C PRO A 63 12.27 -0.53 4.80
N LYS A 64 11.28 -1.26 5.36
CA LYS A 64 10.79 -2.54 4.82
C LYS A 64 9.97 -2.32 3.54
N ILE A 65 10.53 -1.56 2.60
CA ILE A 65 9.88 -1.25 1.34
C ILE A 65 10.55 -2.07 0.27
N ASN A 66 9.79 -3.01 -0.24
CA ASN A 66 10.11 -3.71 -1.46
C ASN A 66 9.36 -3.05 -2.61
N LEU A 67 10.05 -2.18 -3.35
CA LEU A 67 9.60 -1.78 -4.67
C LEU A 67 9.79 -2.96 -5.61
N SER A 68 8.75 -3.33 -6.35
CA SER A 68 8.87 -4.37 -7.38
C SER A 68 9.36 -3.75 -8.68
N GLU A 69 10.36 -4.35 -9.32
CA GLU A 69 10.80 -3.96 -10.67
C GLU A 69 9.64 -4.00 -11.69
N SER A 70 8.63 -4.84 -11.47
CA SER A 70 7.43 -4.91 -12.32
C SER A 70 6.66 -3.59 -12.41
N LEU A 71 6.86 -2.68 -11.46
CA LEU A 71 6.33 -1.31 -11.49
C LEU A 71 6.80 -0.52 -12.71
N ALA A 72 7.97 -0.83 -13.28
CA ALA A 72 8.45 -0.25 -14.54
C ALA A 72 7.38 -0.34 -15.64
N SER A 73 6.64 -1.45 -15.64
CA SER A 73 5.64 -1.76 -16.65
C SER A 73 4.31 -1.01 -16.49
N TYR A 74 4.13 -0.30 -15.37
CA TYR A 74 2.98 0.55 -15.03
C TYR A 74 3.36 2.03 -14.87
N TYR A 75 4.65 2.32 -14.70
CA TYR A 75 5.21 3.64 -14.42
C TYR A 75 4.60 4.73 -15.31
N LYS A 76 4.67 4.57 -16.63
CA LYS A 76 4.18 5.56 -17.60
C LYS A 76 2.66 5.81 -17.49
N ALA A 77 1.86 4.80 -17.17
CA ALA A 77 0.40 4.94 -17.06
C ALA A 77 -0.02 5.82 -15.87
N PHE A 78 0.76 5.78 -14.79
CA PHE A 78 0.45 6.45 -13.52
C PHE A 78 1.29 7.72 -13.26
N ILE A 79 2.30 8.02 -14.08
CA ILE A 79 3.23 9.15 -13.89
C ILE A 79 2.55 10.52 -13.64
N THR A 80 1.36 10.73 -14.20
CA THR A 80 0.59 11.99 -14.05
C THR A 80 -0.46 11.95 -12.94
N LYS A 81 -0.86 10.75 -12.50
CA LYS A 81 -1.85 10.56 -11.44
C LYS A 81 -1.19 10.54 -10.07
N ASP A 82 -0.12 9.77 -9.93
CA ASP A 82 0.69 9.69 -8.72
C ASP A 82 2.06 10.31 -8.97
N LYS A 83 2.08 11.65 -9.08
CA LYS A 83 3.33 12.37 -9.36
C LYS A 83 4.33 12.19 -8.21
N GLU A 84 3.82 12.06 -6.99
CA GLU A 84 4.55 12.00 -5.75
C GLU A 84 5.47 10.77 -5.70
N SER A 85 4.91 9.56 -5.85
CA SER A 85 5.69 8.32 -5.91
C SER A 85 6.69 8.31 -7.08
N MET A 86 6.30 8.90 -8.21
CA MET A 86 7.10 8.88 -9.44
C MET A 86 8.30 9.83 -9.34
N LYS A 87 8.11 10.99 -8.71
CA LYS A 87 9.19 11.93 -8.38
C LYS A 87 10.18 11.35 -7.38
N MET A 88 9.69 10.61 -6.40
CA MET A 88 10.58 9.85 -5.49
C MET A 88 11.40 8.80 -6.25
N ILE A 89 10.78 8.03 -7.15
CA ILE A 89 11.49 7.04 -7.99
C ILE A 89 12.53 7.71 -8.90
N GLN A 90 12.20 8.87 -9.49
CA GLN A 90 13.14 9.68 -10.30
C GLN A 90 14.33 10.14 -9.47
N ALA A 91 14.08 10.78 -8.33
CA ALA A 91 15.13 11.22 -7.42
C ALA A 91 15.99 10.04 -6.93
N GLY A 92 15.39 8.88 -6.66
CA GLY A 92 16.11 7.66 -6.28
C GLY A 92 16.96 7.08 -7.40
N SER A 93 16.47 7.13 -8.64
CA SER A 93 17.25 6.77 -9.83
C SER A 93 18.50 7.64 -9.98
N TYR A 94 18.37 8.96 -9.84
CA TYR A 94 19.50 9.88 -9.88
C TYR A 94 20.48 9.64 -8.73
N ALA A 95 19.99 9.33 -7.53
CA ALA A 95 20.83 8.98 -6.39
C ALA A 95 21.65 7.71 -6.65
N TYR A 96 21.05 6.68 -7.26
CA TYR A 96 21.74 5.44 -7.62
C TYR A 96 22.85 5.70 -8.65
N SER A 97 22.54 6.38 -9.75
CA SER A 97 23.53 6.70 -10.79
C SER A 97 24.69 7.52 -10.23
N PHE A 98 24.40 8.50 -9.37
CA PHE A 98 25.43 9.31 -8.72
C PHE A 98 26.25 8.51 -7.71
N TYR A 99 25.63 7.61 -6.94
CA TYR A 99 26.35 6.70 -6.05
C TYR A 99 27.33 5.81 -6.81
N CYS A 100 26.90 5.16 -7.89
CA CYS A 100 27.77 4.34 -8.75
C CYS A 100 28.90 5.17 -9.38
N PHE A 101 28.62 6.40 -9.79
CA PHE A 101 29.65 7.33 -10.27
C PHE A 101 30.68 7.64 -9.18
N LEU A 102 30.26 7.97 -7.95
CA LEU A 102 31.18 8.25 -6.85
C LEU A 102 32.05 7.04 -6.49
N GLN A 103 31.49 5.82 -6.53
CA GLN A 103 32.25 4.59 -6.36
C GLN A 103 33.30 4.41 -7.47
N SER A 104 32.94 4.65 -8.74
CA SER A 104 33.88 4.50 -9.86
C SER A 104 35.04 5.50 -9.84
N GLN A 105 34.84 6.65 -9.20
CA GLN A 105 35.87 7.66 -8.98
C GLN A 105 36.65 7.45 -7.67
N ASN A 106 36.42 6.36 -6.93
CA ASN A 106 37.00 6.08 -5.61
C ASN A 106 36.77 7.23 -4.59
N LEU A 107 35.62 7.93 -4.70
CA LEU A 107 35.25 9.01 -3.80
C LEU A 107 34.48 8.53 -2.56
N LEU A 108 34.18 7.24 -2.48
CA LEU A 108 33.55 6.57 -1.34
C LEU A 108 34.47 5.42 -0.90
N GLU A 109 34.86 5.40 0.37
CA GLU A 109 35.67 4.31 0.93
C GLU A 109 34.76 3.15 1.35
N ASP A 110 35.24 1.90 1.24
CA ASP A 110 34.42 0.70 1.49
C ASP A 110 33.84 0.61 2.91
N GLN A 111 34.48 1.22 3.91
CA GLN A 111 34.02 1.21 5.31
C GLN A 111 33.29 2.49 5.73
N GLU A 112 33.15 3.46 4.84
CA GLU A 112 32.56 4.75 5.19
C GLU A 112 31.03 4.67 5.24
N SER A 113 30.42 5.19 6.30
CA SER A 113 28.97 5.29 6.39
C SER A 113 28.47 6.42 5.49
N VAL A 114 27.71 6.06 4.44
CA VAL A 114 27.10 7.03 3.52
C VAL A 114 25.60 7.08 3.78
N ASN A 115 25.08 8.28 4.04
CA ASN A 115 23.64 8.52 4.13
C ASN A 115 23.14 9.07 2.80
N ILE A 116 22.02 8.55 2.31
CA ILE A 116 21.46 8.91 1.00
C ILE A 116 20.05 9.42 1.23
N ASN A 117 19.85 10.72 1.00
CA ASN A 117 18.58 11.40 1.21
C ASN A 117 17.96 11.74 -0.14
N ILE A 118 16.75 11.26 -0.36
CA ILE A 118 16.04 11.36 -1.63
C ILE A 118 14.77 12.16 -1.39
N PHE A 119 14.50 13.14 -2.24
CA PHE A 119 13.31 13.98 -2.16
C PHE A 119 12.63 14.07 -3.53
N GLY A 120 11.40 13.58 -3.60
CA GLY A 120 10.46 13.89 -4.67
C GLY A 120 9.61 15.07 -4.25
N TYR A 121 9.85 16.25 -4.82
CA TYR A 121 9.17 17.48 -4.44
C TYR A 121 8.20 17.93 -5.54
N SER A 122 6.94 18.16 -5.20
CA SER A 122 5.94 18.72 -6.11
C SER A 122 5.00 19.71 -5.42
N ASP A 123 4.17 20.40 -6.21
CA ASP A 123 3.07 21.24 -5.68
C ASP A 123 2.11 20.47 -4.73
N ARG A 124 2.09 19.13 -4.79
CA ARG A 124 1.19 18.29 -4.00
C ARG A 124 1.76 17.89 -2.63
N GLY A 125 3.06 18.03 -2.44
CA GLY A 125 3.75 17.59 -1.23
C GLY A 125 5.17 17.09 -1.50
N ILE A 126 5.77 16.58 -0.44
CA ILE A 126 7.13 16.05 -0.42
C ILE A 126 7.05 14.57 -0.09
N SER A 127 7.62 13.74 -0.97
CA SER A 127 7.92 12.33 -0.66
C SER A 127 9.41 12.22 -0.42
N SER A 128 9.81 11.66 0.71
CA SER A 128 11.22 11.54 1.08
C SER A 128 11.58 10.15 1.56
N LEU A 129 12.80 9.73 1.25
CA LEU A 129 13.37 8.48 1.69
C LEU A 129 14.82 8.69 2.14
N THR A 130 15.11 8.24 3.36
CA THR A 130 16.46 8.25 3.95
C THR A 130 17.01 6.84 3.93
N LEU A 131 18.13 6.65 3.25
CA LEU A 131 18.80 5.36 3.04
C LEU A 131 20.27 5.43 3.48
N THR A 132 20.91 4.28 3.51
CA THR A 132 22.36 4.13 3.75
C THR A 132 23.00 3.29 2.65
N ASN A 133 24.33 3.13 2.68
CA ASN A 133 25.06 2.26 1.76
C ASN A 133 25.00 0.75 2.07
N THR A 134 24.04 0.29 2.87
CA THR A 134 23.78 -1.14 3.06
C THR A 134 23.20 -1.76 1.77
N GLU A 135 23.49 -3.04 1.52
CA GLU A 135 23.04 -3.75 0.31
C GLU A 135 21.52 -3.64 0.08
N GLU A 136 20.70 -3.83 1.11
CA GLU A 136 19.24 -3.70 1.05
C GLU A 136 18.80 -2.32 0.53
N HIS A 137 19.39 -1.25 1.05
CA HIS A 137 19.07 0.12 0.69
C HIS A 137 19.57 0.48 -0.71
N ILE A 138 20.76 0.02 -1.08
CA ILE A 138 21.28 0.19 -2.45
C ILE A 138 20.40 -0.57 -3.45
N ASN A 139 19.85 -1.73 -3.09
CA ASN A 139 18.89 -2.44 -3.93
C ASN A 139 17.61 -1.64 -4.16
N ILE A 140 17.08 -0.91 -3.16
CA ILE A 140 15.94 0.00 -3.36
C ILE A 140 16.28 1.08 -4.41
N LEU A 141 17.47 1.70 -4.30
CA LEU A 141 17.96 2.68 -5.27
C LEU A 141 18.11 2.10 -6.68
N LYS A 142 18.66 0.89 -6.77
CA LYS A 142 18.82 0.15 -8.03
C LYS A 142 17.47 -0.16 -8.67
N THR A 143 16.47 -0.53 -7.87
CA THR A 143 15.10 -0.73 -8.36
C THR A 143 14.49 0.58 -8.86
N CYS A 144 14.67 1.71 -8.15
CA CYS A 144 14.25 3.02 -8.65
C CYS A 144 14.90 3.34 -10.01
N TYR A 145 16.21 3.09 -10.14
CA TYR A 145 16.94 3.23 -11.40
C TYR A 145 16.37 2.35 -12.51
N HIS A 146 16.13 1.07 -12.23
CA HIS A 146 15.51 0.14 -13.17
C HIS A 146 14.13 0.62 -13.63
N ILE A 147 13.26 1.01 -12.69
CA ILE A 147 11.90 1.48 -12.99
C ILE A 147 11.93 2.72 -13.88
N TYR A 148 12.79 3.69 -13.57
CA TYR A 148 12.87 4.94 -14.31
C TYR A 148 13.47 4.76 -15.71
N THR A 149 14.54 3.97 -15.84
CA THR A 149 15.24 3.77 -17.12
C THR A 149 14.52 2.80 -18.06
N ASN A 150 13.81 1.81 -17.52
CA ASN A 150 13.00 0.88 -18.32
C ASN A 150 11.54 1.33 -18.47
N ALA A 151 11.21 2.54 -18.02
CA ALA A 151 9.94 3.16 -18.32
C ALA A 151 9.84 3.36 -19.84
N ARG A 152 8.95 2.59 -20.48
CA ARG A 152 8.82 2.61 -21.94
C ARG A 152 8.47 4.02 -22.44
N GLU A 153 9.14 4.45 -23.49
CA GLU A 153 8.76 5.61 -24.27
C GLU A 153 7.49 5.29 -25.07
N GLU A 154 6.35 5.47 -24.43
CA GLU A 154 5.03 5.29 -25.03
C GLU A 154 4.15 6.49 -24.67
N GLU A 155 3.22 6.87 -25.55
CA GLU A 155 2.25 7.92 -25.24
C GLU A 155 1.36 7.53 -24.04
N LEU A 156 0.95 8.51 -23.24
CA LEU A 156 0.17 8.28 -22.02
C LEU A 156 -1.13 7.49 -22.26
N PRO A 157 -1.93 7.75 -23.31
CA PRO A 157 -3.14 6.97 -23.59
C PRO A 157 -2.82 5.49 -23.83
N THR A 158 -1.83 5.21 -24.68
CA THR A 158 -1.38 3.84 -25.02
C THR A 158 -0.85 3.10 -23.79
N ALA A 159 -0.04 3.77 -22.97
CA ALA A 159 0.50 3.18 -21.73
C ALA A 159 -0.62 2.80 -20.74
N ARG A 160 -1.65 3.65 -20.63
CA ARG A 160 -2.83 3.39 -19.79
C ARG A 160 -3.66 2.24 -20.32
N GLU A 161 -3.87 2.17 -21.64
CA GLU A 161 -4.61 1.08 -22.26
C GLU A 161 -3.90 -0.27 -22.04
N LYS A 162 -2.59 -0.34 -22.26
CA LYS A 162 -1.80 -1.56 -21.98
C LYS A 162 -1.85 -1.97 -20.52
N SER A 163 -1.73 -1.00 -19.59
CA SER A 163 -1.84 -1.26 -18.16
C SER A 163 -3.22 -1.79 -17.78
N LEU A 164 -4.27 -1.19 -18.34
CA LEU A 164 -5.64 -1.65 -18.16
C LEU A 164 -5.82 -3.06 -18.70
N THR A 165 -5.29 -3.38 -19.89
CA THR A 165 -5.35 -4.73 -20.47
C THR A 165 -4.63 -5.77 -19.59
N LYS A 166 -3.48 -5.42 -19.01
CA LYS A 166 -2.79 -6.30 -18.03
C LYS A 166 -3.64 -6.54 -16.79
N ILE A 167 -4.21 -5.47 -16.23
CA ILE A 167 -5.08 -5.55 -15.05
C ILE A 167 -6.31 -6.40 -15.37
N LYS A 168 -6.99 -6.15 -16.49
CA LYS A 168 -8.12 -6.95 -16.99
C LYS A 168 -7.75 -8.43 -17.07
N ARG A 169 -6.62 -8.74 -17.72
CA ARG A 169 -6.17 -10.12 -17.89
C ARG A 169 -5.88 -10.80 -16.55
N GLN A 170 -5.27 -10.11 -15.59
CA GLN A 170 -5.00 -10.70 -14.28
C GLN A 170 -6.25 -10.83 -13.44
N ALA A 171 -7.12 -9.83 -13.45
CA ALA A 171 -8.39 -9.89 -12.74
C ALA A 171 -9.29 -10.99 -13.31
N ALA A 172 -9.36 -11.14 -14.64
CA ALA A 172 -10.08 -12.23 -15.29
C ALA A 172 -9.59 -13.64 -14.92
N LYS A 173 -8.34 -13.80 -14.46
CA LYS A 173 -7.84 -15.09 -13.97
C LYS A 173 -8.33 -15.43 -12.56
N SER A 174 -8.78 -14.43 -11.80
CA SER A 174 -9.29 -14.62 -10.45
C SER A 174 -10.72 -15.15 -10.43
N PHE A 175 -11.38 -15.26 -11.58
CA PHE A 175 -12.78 -15.67 -11.68
C PHE A 175 -12.96 -16.85 -12.64
N THR A 176 -13.96 -17.68 -12.36
CA THR A 176 -14.40 -18.77 -13.24
C THR A 176 -14.99 -18.16 -14.50
N ASN A 177 -14.61 -18.61 -15.71
CA ASN A 177 -14.99 -17.93 -16.97
C ASN A 177 -14.69 -16.42 -16.96
N GLY A 178 -13.70 -15.97 -16.18
CA GLY A 178 -13.52 -14.55 -15.88
C GLY A 178 -13.21 -13.67 -17.09
N LYS A 179 -12.75 -14.24 -18.21
CA LYS A 179 -12.57 -13.49 -19.46
C LYS A 179 -13.91 -12.98 -20.02
N GLU A 180 -14.95 -13.81 -20.01
CA GLU A 180 -16.30 -13.45 -20.48
C GLU A 180 -16.90 -12.42 -19.52
N PHE A 181 -16.85 -12.69 -18.22
CA PHE A 181 -17.32 -11.77 -17.18
C PHE A 181 -16.67 -10.38 -17.28
N PHE A 182 -15.35 -10.29 -17.43
CA PHE A 182 -14.68 -8.98 -17.55
C PHE A 182 -14.95 -8.27 -18.88
N ASN A 183 -15.22 -9.00 -19.96
CA ASN A 183 -15.63 -8.39 -21.23
C ASN A 183 -17.03 -7.77 -21.09
N GLU A 184 -17.99 -8.53 -20.57
CA GLU A 184 -19.35 -8.04 -20.30
C GLU A 184 -19.33 -6.83 -19.34
N LEU A 185 -18.55 -6.91 -18.25
CA LEU A 185 -18.37 -5.81 -17.30
C LEU A 185 -17.86 -4.54 -18.00
N MET A 186 -16.94 -4.66 -18.95
CA MET A 186 -16.37 -3.51 -19.65
C MET A 186 -17.31 -2.92 -20.70
N GLU A 187 -18.19 -3.74 -21.28
CA GLU A 187 -19.21 -3.30 -22.23
C GLU A 187 -20.35 -2.53 -21.55
N THR A 188 -20.64 -2.79 -20.26
CA THR A 188 -21.67 -2.05 -19.50
C THR A 188 -21.45 -0.54 -19.46
N LYS A 189 -20.19 -0.08 -19.58
CA LYS A 189 -19.83 1.35 -19.58
C LYS A 189 -20.27 2.11 -20.84
N ASN A 190 -20.50 1.41 -21.96
CA ASN A 190 -20.80 2.02 -23.25
C ASN A 190 -22.30 2.22 -23.51
N ASN A 191 -23.16 1.63 -22.68
CA ASN A 191 -24.61 1.75 -22.82
C ASN A 191 -25.10 2.82 -21.84
N ASN A 192 -25.63 3.94 -22.33
CA ASN A 192 -26.19 5.07 -21.56
C ASN A 192 -27.41 4.72 -20.67
N LYS A 193 -27.49 3.50 -20.12
CA LYS A 193 -28.49 3.07 -19.15
C LYS A 193 -27.99 3.37 -17.74
N PRO A 194 -28.82 3.95 -16.87
CA PRO A 194 -28.39 4.45 -15.56
C PRO A 194 -27.95 3.36 -14.57
N ILE A 195 -28.36 2.10 -14.76
CA ILE A 195 -27.96 0.96 -13.92
C ILE A 195 -27.87 -0.29 -14.81
N HIS A 196 -26.69 -0.89 -14.91
CA HIS A 196 -26.48 -2.19 -15.56
C HIS A 196 -26.26 -3.23 -14.46
N SER A 197 -27.15 -4.23 -14.38
CA SER A 197 -26.93 -5.39 -13.51
C SER A 197 -26.16 -6.45 -14.29
N LEU A 198 -25.03 -6.89 -13.74
CA LEU A 198 -24.24 -8.01 -14.25
C LEU A 198 -24.21 -9.05 -13.13
N THR A 199 -24.66 -10.27 -13.43
CA THR A 199 -24.66 -11.36 -12.46
C THR A 199 -23.56 -12.35 -12.84
N HIS A 200 -22.63 -12.57 -11.92
CA HIS A 200 -21.60 -13.58 -12.03
C HIS A 200 -21.76 -14.56 -10.87
N THR A 201 -21.81 -15.85 -11.17
CA THR A 201 -21.96 -16.90 -10.15
C THR A 201 -20.74 -17.80 -10.22
N GLU A 202 -20.14 -18.04 -9.06
CA GLU A 202 -19.03 -18.97 -8.89
C GLU A 202 -19.40 -20.02 -7.87
N ILE A 203 -18.82 -21.20 -8.03
CA ILE A 203 -18.87 -22.25 -7.02
C ILE A 203 -17.54 -22.19 -6.28
N VAL A 204 -17.59 -21.82 -5.00
CA VAL A 204 -16.43 -21.89 -4.12
C VAL A 204 -16.48 -23.24 -3.41
N ASP A 205 -15.72 -24.20 -3.93
CA ASP A 205 -15.58 -25.52 -3.31
C ASP A 205 -14.83 -25.42 -1.98
N ASN A 206 -15.14 -26.32 -1.05
CA ASN A 206 -14.50 -26.40 0.27
C ASN A 206 -14.62 -25.13 1.14
N PHE A 207 -15.61 -24.27 0.85
CA PHE A 207 -15.94 -23.18 1.76
C PHE A 207 -16.61 -23.75 3.02
N LEU A 208 -16.01 -23.47 4.18
CA LEU A 208 -16.59 -23.81 5.48
C LEU A 208 -17.25 -22.56 6.07
N SER A 209 -18.56 -22.61 6.20
CA SER A 209 -19.35 -21.67 6.98
C SER A 209 -19.07 -21.84 8.48
N PRO A 210 -19.22 -20.78 9.30
CA PRO A 210 -19.09 -20.88 10.76
C PRO A 210 -19.95 -21.97 11.43
N ILE A 211 -21.02 -22.42 10.77
CA ILE A 211 -21.93 -23.45 11.27
C ILE A 211 -21.65 -24.85 10.70
N ASP A 212 -20.68 -24.98 9.79
CA ASP A 212 -20.31 -26.26 9.22
C ASP A 212 -19.39 -27.02 10.17
N THR A 213 -19.53 -28.34 10.23
CA THR A 213 -18.67 -29.22 11.02
C THR A 213 -17.22 -29.13 10.55
N ILE A 214 -16.29 -29.13 11.49
CA ILE A 214 -14.87 -29.12 11.15
C ILE A 214 -14.45 -30.42 10.45
N PRO A 215 -13.58 -30.37 9.43
CA PRO A 215 -13.00 -31.56 8.81
C PRO A 215 -12.32 -32.46 9.84
N THR A 216 -12.45 -33.78 9.68
CA THR A 216 -11.90 -34.78 10.60
C THR A 216 -10.39 -34.61 10.81
N GLU A 217 -9.65 -34.28 9.74
CA GLU A 217 -8.22 -33.99 9.81
C GLU A 217 -7.90 -32.82 10.76
N ILE A 218 -8.66 -31.72 10.67
CA ILE A 218 -8.50 -30.55 11.54
C ILE A 218 -8.86 -30.91 12.98
N SER A 219 -9.96 -31.65 13.18
CA SER A 219 -10.39 -32.09 14.52
C SER A 219 -9.32 -32.94 15.22
N ASN A 220 -8.70 -33.87 14.49
CA ASN A 220 -7.66 -34.74 15.03
C ASN A 220 -6.38 -33.95 15.34
N ASN A 221 -5.95 -33.09 14.42
CA ASN A 221 -4.74 -32.29 14.58
C ASN A 221 -4.84 -31.32 15.77
N LEU A 222 -6.01 -30.73 15.99
CA LEU A 222 -6.23 -29.76 17.06
C LEU A 222 -6.81 -30.38 18.34
N LYS A 223 -7.04 -31.70 18.36
CA LYS A 223 -7.68 -32.43 19.46
C LYS A 223 -9.01 -31.79 19.87
N LEU A 224 -9.90 -31.64 18.91
CA LEU A 224 -11.25 -31.09 19.04
C LEU A 224 -12.27 -32.18 18.74
N ASP A 225 -13.49 -32.06 19.29
CA ASP A 225 -14.59 -32.96 18.93
C ASP A 225 -14.97 -32.76 17.43
N PRO A 226 -14.94 -33.81 16.59
CA PRO A 226 -15.28 -33.71 15.16
C PRO A 226 -16.73 -33.28 14.91
N LYS A 227 -17.61 -33.33 15.92
CA LYS A 227 -18.99 -32.86 15.81
C LYS A 227 -19.13 -31.35 15.97
N LEU A 228 -18.08 -30.65 16.39
CA LEU A 228 -18.14 -29.20 16.54
C LEU A 228 -18.23 -28.53 15.18
N ASP A 229 -19.09 -27.53 15.11
CA ASP A 229 -19.02 -26.56 14.03
C ASP A 229 -17.78 -25.67 14.16
N LEU A 230 -17.40 -25.02 13.07
CA LEU A 230 -16.21 -24.17 12.99
C LEU A 230 -16.22 -23.06 14.06
N ARG A 231 -17.38 -22.48 14.38
CA ARG A 231 -17.51 -21.44 15.41
C ARG A 231 -17.22 -21.98 16.81
N ASN A 232 -17.79 -23.14 17.14
CA ASN A 232 -17.63 -23.77 18.45
C ASN A 232 -16.22 -24.35 18.62
N ALA A 233 -15.66 -24.94 17.56
CA ALA A 233 -14.26 -25.33 17.50
C ALA A 233 -13.32 -24.14 17.75
N HIS A 234 -13.58 -23.00 17.10
CA HIS A 234 -12.81 -21.77 17.31
C HIS A 234 -12.95 -21.22 18.74
N LYS A 235 -14.17 -21.27 19.31
CA LYS A 235 -14.43 -20.86 20.70
C LYS A 235 -13.66 -21.74 21.70
N GLU A 236 -13.64 -23.06 21.50
CA GLU A 236 -12.91 -23.97 22.38
C GLU A 236 -11.40 -23.69 22.35
N LEU A 237 -10.83 -23.45 21.16
CA LEU A 237 -9.42 -23.06 21.04
C LEU A 237 -9.10 -21.75 21.75
N ILE A 238 -9.99 -20.76 21.66
CA ILE A 238 -9.83 -19.50 22.41
C ILE A 238 -9.81 -19.78 23.92
N GLN A 239 -10.77 -20.54 24.42
CA GLN A 239 -10.86 -20.86 25.85
C GLN A 239 -9.62 -21.59 26.34
N ARG A 240 -9.19 -22.62 25.58
CA ARG A 240 -7.97 -23.39 25.88
C ARG A 240 -6.72 -22.52 25.96
N GLU A 241 -6.61 -21.51 25.09
CA GLU A 241 -5.48 -20.59 25.09
C GLU A 241 -5.58 -19.52 26.20
N LEU A 242 -6.80 -19.06 26.53
CA LEU A 242 -7.03 -18.13 27.65
C LEU A 242 -6.78 -18.78 29.03
N GLU A 243 -6.93 -20.10 29.14
CA GLU A 243 -6.59 -20.89 30.33
C GLU A 243 -5.10 -21.23 30.43
N SER A 244 -4.33 -20.97 29.38
CA SER A 244 -2.89 -21.26 29.34
C SER A 244 -2.05 -20.14 29.95
N ASP A 245 -0.78 -20.42 30.22
CA ASP A 245 0.18 -19.42 30.74
C ASP A 245 0.64 -18.39 29.69
N LYS A 246 0.04 -18.35 28.50
CA LYS A 246 0.44 -17.41 27.43
C LYS A 246 -0.07 -16.00 27.69
N HIS A 247 0.81 -15.02 27.58
CA HIS A 247 0.47 -13.61 27.80
C HIS A 247 -0.22 -12.92 26.61
N TYR A 248 -0.06 -13.45 25.40
CA TYR A 248 -0.57 -12.84 24.18
C TYR A 248 -1.38 -13.84 23.37
N LEU A 249 -2.63 -13.47 23.08
CA LEU A 249 -3.53 -14.23 22.24
C LEU A 249 -3.95 -13.37 21.04
N PHE A 250 -3.55 -13.78 19.84
CA PHE A 250 -3.91 -13.12 18.60
C PHE A 250 -5.05 -13.86 17.92
N LEU A 251 -6.23 -13.23 17.87
CA LEU A 251 -7.42 -13.82 17.26
C LEU A 251 -7.62 -13.31 15.84
N THR A 252 -7.51 -14.20 14.87
CA THR A 252 -7.78 -13.92 13.45
C THR A 252 -9.05 -14.65 12.99
N GLY A 253 -9.49 -14.37 11.76
CA GLY A 253 -10.64 -15.07 11.16
C GLY A 253 -11.80 -14.14 10.81
N ASN A 254 -12.76 -14.68 10.08
CA ASN A 254 -13.83 -13.92 9.44
C ASN A 254 -14.69 -13.14 10.45
N PRO A 255 -15.27 -11.99 10.05
CA PRO A 255 -16.32 -11.34 10.81
C PRO A 255 -17.44 -12.33 11.18
N GLY A 256 -17.91 -12.30 12.43
CA GLY A 256 -18.98 -13.20 12.88
C GLY A 256 -18.56 -14.62 13.28
N ILE A 257 -17.27 -14.97 13.26
CA ILE A 257 -16.77 -16.30 13.72
C ILE A 257 -16.84 -16.49 15.26
N GLY A 258 -17.22 -15.45 16.02
CA GLY A 258 -17.43 -15.57 17.47
C GLY A 258 -16.25 -15.19 18.38
N LYS A 259 -15.20 -14.53 17.85
CA LYS A 259 -14.02 -14.08 18.63
C LYS A 259 -14.39 -13.33 19.93
N THR A 260 -15.11 -12.21 19.78
CA THR A 260 -15.49 -11.34 20.90
C THR A 260 -16.44 -12.06 21.86
N THR A 261 -17.35 -12.88 21.32
CA THR A 261 -18.27 -13.67 22.13
C THR A 261 -17.53 -14.67 23.01
N ALA A 262 -16.57 -15.42 22.46
CA ALA A 262 -15.78 -16.40 23.19
C ALA A 262 -14.97 -15.76 24.34
N ILE A 263 -14.31 -14.61 24.10
CA ILE A 263 -13.62 -13.85 25.16
C ILE A 263 -14.62 -13.41 26.24
N THR A 264 -15.76 -12.85 25.83
CA THR A 264 -16.76 -12.33 26.77
C THR A 264 -17.34 -13.45 27.63
N GLU A 265 -17.60 -14.63 27.05
CA GLU A 265 -18.10 -15.79 27.79
C GLU A 265 -17.06 -16.35 28.75
N PHE A 266 -15.78 -16.36 28.36
CA PHE A 266 -14.68 -16.74 29.24
C PHE A 266 -14.59 -15.81 30.46
N LEU A 267 -14.58 -14.49 30.22
CA LEU A 267 -14.52 -13.49 31.30
C LEU A 267 -15.73 -13.51 32.24
N LYS A 268 -16.87 -14.06 31.78
CA LYS A 268 -18.09 -14.21 32.58
C LYS A 268 -18.12 -15.48 33.44
N GLN A 269 -17.12 -16.35 33.32
CA GLN A 269 -17.06 -17.55 34.16
C GLN A 269 -16.91 -17.15 35.63
N PRO A 270 -17.64 -17.79 36.58
CA PRO A 270 -17.57 -17.46 38.00
C PRO A 270 -16.15 -17.42 38.55
N LYS A 271 -15.32 -18.40 38.18
CA LYS A 271 -13.90 -18.47 38.56
C LYS A 271 -13.13 -17.18 38.23
N ILE A 272 -13.35 -16.63 37.04
CA ILE A 272 -12.64 -15.43 36.57
C ILE A 272 -13.20 -14.17 37.24
N LEU A 273 -14.52 -14.12 37.45
CA LEU A 273 -15.18 -13.01 38.15
C LEU A 273 -14.80 -12.96 39.64
N ASP A 274 -14.66 -14.11 40.30
CA ASP A 274 -14.29 -14.23 41.71
C ASP A 274 -12.83 -13.86 41.96
N GLU A 275 -11.93 -14.17 41.02
CA GLU A 275 -10.52 -13.71 41.06
C GLU A 275 -10.42 -12.17 40.90
N GLY A 276 -11.35 -11.59 40.14
CA GLY A 276 -11.40 -10.16 39.84
C GLY A 276 -10.35 -9.74 38.81
N PHE A 277 -10.75 -8.87 37.88
CA PHE A 277 -9.84 -8.38 36.84
C PHE A 277 -10.18 -6.95 36.42
N LEU A 278 -9.18 -6.25 35.89
CA LEU A 278 -9.35 -4.97 35.22
C LEU A 278 -9.25 -5.20 33.70
N PHE A 279 -10.32 -4.89 32.97
CA PHE A 279 -10.38 -5.13 31.52
C PHE A 279 -10.41 -3.83 30.74
N PHE A 280 -9.47 -3.69 29.81
CA PHE A 280 -9.41 -2.57 28.87
C PHE A 280 -9.74 -3.07 27.46
N ILE A 281 -10.74 -2.44 26.83
CA ILE A 281 -11.07 -2.67 25.43
C ILE A 281 -10.65 -1.43 24.63
N LEU A 282 -9.78 -1.64 23.65
CA LEU A 282 -9.41 -0.61 22.68
C LEU A 282 -10.00 -1.00 21.32
N VAL A 283 -10.90 -0.16 20.81
CA VAL A 283 -11.50 -0.34 19.47
C VAL A 283 -10.93 0.73 18.56
N HIS A 284 -10.31 0.31 17.45
CA HIS A 284 -9.82 1.23 16.42
C HIS A 284 -10.78 1.20 15.22
N GLU A 285 -11.59 2.25 15.05
CA GLU A 285 -12.38 2.46 13.84
C GLU A 285 -11.54 3.16 12.77
N TYR A 286 -11.41 2.55 11.60
CA TYR A 286 -11.00 3.24 10.38
C TYR A 286 -12.23 3.90 9.76
N LYS A 287 -12.40 5.21 10.00
CA LYS A 287 -13.31 6.00 9.16
C LYS A 287 -12.65 6.19 7.80
N LEU A 288 -13.12 5.44 6.81
CA LEU A 288 -12.91 5.75 5.40
C LEU A 288 -13.73 7.01 5.07
N THR A 289 -13.13 8.18 5.25
CA THR A 289 -13.61 9.46 4.70
C THR A 289 -12.92 9.76 3.37
#